data_AF-A0A957M6S3-F1
#
_entry.id   AF-A0A957M6S3-F1
#
_cell.length_a   1.000
_cell.length_b   1.000
_cell.length_c   1.000
_cell.angle_alpha   90.00
_cell.angle_beta   90.00
_cell.angle_gamma   90.00
#
_symmetry.space_group_name_H-M   'P 1'
#
loop_
_entity.id
_entity.type
_entity.pdbx_description
1 polymer ?
#
loop_
_entity_poly.entity_id
_entity_poly.type
_entity_poly.pdbx_seq_one_letter_code
_entity_poly.pdbx_strand_id
1 'polypeptide(L)'
;SIFMYEWDAPKAERQLQTMAVSRELLQDLLQDVDLADLLRPEAVSEVRERLQHVAPAVHARTAEELALLFQTLGDLATLEIAERCTVDPSGWIGKLAGSGRIEPMEIPTARGLAPRWVAADYLPEYKAAFVEQGATSPYGSTEVGRDAISPTKENPRASAQSAKSAVYSSYSEARRAILLRYLAQAGPVTVETIRARYDFPAEWLQAELDHLVTNRELAHGRFTPGAAEETAEFVDRRTLEQMHRRTLTILRQEVRPVPFTVYADFLVRWQHLHPETRLSGGGALRQVIQQLRAAPVVGRIWER
;
A
#
# COMPACT_ATOMS: atom_id res chain seq x y z
N SER A 1 -33.64 31.42 -3.55
CA SER A 1 -33.85 30.11 -4.21
C SER A 1 -32.85 29.14 -3.64
N ILE A 2 -33.10 28.64 -2.43
CA ILE A 2 -33.66 27.29 -2.19
C ILE A 2 -32.76 26.24 -2.85
N PHE A 3 -31.73 25.86 -2.10
CA PHE A 3 -30.93 24.66 -2.27
C PHE A 3 -31.86 23.45 -2.14
N MET A 4 -32.19 22.80 -3.27
CA MET A 4 -33.08 21.63 -3.31
C MET A 4 -32.58 20.60 -4.32
N TYR A 5 -31.26 20.36 -4.37
CA TYR A 5 -30.65 19.31 -5.19
C TYR A 5 -29.48 18.59 -4.52
N GLU A 6 -29.20 18.86 -3.24
CA GLU A 6 -27.99 18.33 -2.59
C GLU A 6 -28.13 16.85 -2.16
N TRP A 7 -29.36 16.30 -2.13
CA TRP A 7 -29.61 14.98 -1.54
C TRP A 7 -29.85 13.82 -2.52
N ASP A 8 -29.89 14.06 -3.83
CA ASP A 8 -30.20 13.03 -4.84
C ASP A 8 -29.03 12.68 -5.78
N ALA A 9 -27.82 13.14 -5.46
CA ALA A 9 -26.64 12.74 -6.22
C ALA A 9 -26.39 11.21 -6.03
N PRO A 10 -26.20 10.43 -7.11
CA PRO A 10 -25.80 9.02 -7.03
C PRO A 10 -24.59 8.85 -6.11
N LYS A 11 -24.46 7.70 -5.44
CA LYS A 11 -23.37 7.44 -4.46
C LYS A 11 -21.97 7.77 -5.03
N ALA A 12 -21.74 7.46 -6.31
CA ALA A 12 -20.49 7.77 -7.00
C ALA A 12 -20.26 9.28 -7.18
N GLU A 13 -21.31 10.06 -7.43
CA GLU A 13 -21.22 11.52 -7.58
C GLU A 13 -21.00 12.21 -6.23
N ARG A 14 -21.64 11.74 -5.14
CA ARG A 14 -21.34 12.18 -3.77
C ARG A 14 -19.89 11.87 -3.37
N GLN A 15 -19.40 10.68 -3.71
CA GLN A 15 -18.00 10.31 -3.47
C GLN A 15 -17.05 11.21 -4.27
N LEU A 16 -17.34 11.46 -5.55
CA LEU A 16 -16.57 12.41 -6.37
C LEU A 16 -16.59 13.83 -5.80
N GLN A 17 -17.73 14.33 -5.32
CA GLN A 17 -17.85 15.64 -4.69
C GLN A 17 -17.05 15.71 -3.39
N THR A 18 -17.14 14.69 -2.53
CA THR A 18 -16.35 14.59 -1.29
C THR A 18 -14.84 14.55 -1.59
N MET A 19 -14.44 13.88 -2.67
CA MET A 19 -13.04 13.82 -3.11
C MET A 19 -12.57 15.07 -3.90
N ALA A 20 -13.49 15.91 -4.38
CA ALA A 20 -13.20 17.11 -5.16
C ALA A 20 -13.08 18.38 -4.29
N VAL A 21 -13.57 18.36 -3.04
CA VAL A 21 -13.28 19.41 -2.05
C VAL A 21 -11.75 19.45 -1.83
N SER A 22 -11.20 20.67 -1.87
CA SER A 22 -9.84 20.98 -2.33
C SER A 22 -8.72 20.05 -1.84
N ARG A 23 -7.77 19.79 -2.75
CA ARG A 23 -6.48 19.10 -2.51
C ARG A 23 -5.72 19.64 -1.29
N GLU A 24 -6.00 20.88 -0.88
CA GLU A 24 -5.44 21.56 0.30
C GLU A 24 -6.19 21.20 1.59
N LEU A 25 -7.53 21.09 1.58
CA LEU A 25 -8.32 20.60 2.72
C LEU A 25 -8.14 19.08 2.92
N LEU A 26 -7.92 18.32 1.85
CA LEU A 26 -7.54 16.90 1.90
C LEU A 26 -6.20 16.67 2.61
N GLN A 27 -5.27 17.63 2.60
CA GLN A 27 -4.01 17.54 3.35
C GLN A 27 -4.23 17.66 4.87
N ASP A 28 -5.23 18.43 5.29
CA ASP A 28 -5.64 18.54 6.69
C ASP A 28 -6.61 17.42 7.09
N LEU A 29 -7.43 16.88 6.18
CA LEU A 29 -8.29 15.71 6.43
C LEU A 29 -7.55 14.38 6.41
N LEU A 30 -6.31 14.36 5.90
CA LEU A 30 -5.37 13.25 6.05
C LEU A 30 -4.83 13.11 7.49
N GLN A 31 -5.27 13.98 8.43
CA GLN A 31 -4.86 13.95 9.83
C GLN A 31 -5.56 12.88 10.66
N ASP A 32 -6.80 12.44 10.33
CA ASP A 32 -7.45 11.39 11.14
C ASP A 32 -8.71 10.75 10.49
N VAL A 33 -8.73 9.41 10.57
CA VAL A 33 -9.87 8.46 10.59
C VAL A 33 -10.83 8.40 9.37
N ASP A 34 -10.77 7.27 8.65
CA ASP A 34 -11.70 6.77 7.62
C ASP A 34 -11.54 7.19 6.15
N LEU A 35 -10.29 7.18 5.67
CA LEU A 35 -10.01 7.08 4.23
C LEU A 35 -10.42 5.73 3.61
N ALA A 36 -10.66 4.68 4.40
CA ALA A 36 -11.15 3.38 3.92
C ALA A 36 -12.43 3.53 3.08
N ASP A 37 -13.33 4.44 3.47
CA ASP A 37 -14.60 4.68 2.78
C ASP A 37 -14.46 5.47 1.46
N LEU A 38 -13.31 6.13 1.28
CA LEU A 38 -13.00 6.94 0.10
C LEU A 38 -12.16 6.19 -0.94
N LEU A 39 -11.51 5.08 -0.57
CA LEU A 39 -10.72 4.26 -1.48
C LEU A 39 -11.57 3.10 -2.03
N ARG A 40 -11.48 2.86 -3.33
CA ARG A 40 -12.07 1.67 -3.95
C ARG A 40 -11.19 0.45 -3.65
N PRO A 41 -11.73 -0.69 -3.17
CA PRO A 41 -10.97 -1.92 -2.89
C PRO A 41 -10.12 -2.38 -4.08
N GLU A 42 -10.65 -2.21 -5.29
CA GLU A 42 -10.00 -2.58 -6.54
C GLU A 42 -8.79 -1.67 -6.83
N ALA A 43 -8.91 -0.36 -6.53
CA ALA A 43 -7.79 0.58 -6.68
C ALA A 43 -6.63 0.28 -5.73
N VAL A 44 -6.93 -0.10 -4.48
CA VAL A 44 -5.92 -0.50 -3.50
C VAL A 44 -5.20 -1.77 -3.97
N SER A 45 -5.96 -2.78 -4.38
CA SER A 45 -5.41 -4.08 -4.85
C SER A 45 -4.55 -3.92 -6.10
N GLU A 46 -5.04 -3.21 -7.12
CA GLU A 46 -4.30 -2.99 -8.37
C GLU A 46 -2.99 -2.22 -8.16
N VAL A 47 -3.00 -1.18 -7.30
CA VAL A 47 -1.79 -0.42 -7.00
C VAL A 47 -0.79 -1.30 -6.25
N ARG A 48 -1.25 -2.06 -5.25
CA ARG A 48 -0.39 -2.97 -4.49
C ARG A 48 0.24 -4.04 -5.38
N GLU A 49 -0.56 -4.73 -6.18
CA GLU A 49 -0.09 -5.78 -7.09
C GLU A 49 0.95 -5.26 -8.10
N ARG A 50 0.76 -4.03 -8.58
CA ARG A 50 1.72 -3.37 -9.47
C ARG A 50 3.02 -3.01 -8.75
N LEU A 51 2.96 -2.40 -7.56
CA LEU A 51 4.15 -2.02 -6.79
C LEU A 51 4.95 -3.27 -6.34
N GLN A 52 4.25 -4.32 -5.95
CA GLN A 52 4.85 -5.61 -5.57
C GLN A 52 5.36 -6.43 -6.75
N HIS A 53 5.12 -5.99 -7.99
CA HIS A 53 5.46 -6.72 -9.21
C HIS A 53 4.83 -8.13 -9.31
N VAL A 54 3.64 -8.30 -8.73
CA VAL A 54 2.89 -9.57 -8.75
C VAL A 54 1.88 -9.61 -9.90
N ALA A 55 1.48 -8.45 -10.43
CA ALA A 55 0.62 -8.40 -11.61
C ALA A 55 1.35 -8.95 -12.86
N PRO A 56 0.70 -9.80 -13.69
CA PRO A 56 1.35 -10.43 -14.84
C PRO A 56 2.01 -9.47 -15.83
N ALA A 57 1.47 -8.25 -15.95
CA ALA A 57 1.99 -7.22 -16.86
C ALA A 57 3.36 -6.64 -16.44
N VAL A 58 3.75 -6.82 -15.18
CA VAL A 58 5.00 -6.28 -14.60
C VAL A 58 5.95 -7.37 -14.08
N HIS A 59 5.67 -8.64 -14.39
CA HIS A 59 6.59 -9.74 -14.08
C HIS A 59 7.92 -9.57 -14.81
N ALA A 60 9.01 -9.92 -14.12
CA ALA A 60 10.33 -9.97 -14.71
C ALA A 60 10.39 -11.06 -15.79
N ARG A 61 10.85 -10.67 -16.97
CA ARG A 61 11.00 -11.49 -18.18
C ARG A 61 12.46 -11.84 -18.46
N THR A 62 13.38 -11.20 -17.75
CA THR A 62 14.83 -11.41 -17.90
C THR A 62 15.53 -11.35 -16.54
N ALA A 63 16.74 -11.90 -16.47
CA ALA A 63 17.59 -11.78 -15.29
C ALA A 63 17.94 -10.32 -14.94
N GLU A 64 17.99 -9.41 -15.93
CA GLU A 64 18.23 -7.99 -15.67
C GLU A 64 17.02 -7.31 -15.03
N GLU A 65 15.82 -7.64 -15.50
CA GLU A 65 14.59 -7.16 -14.86
C GLU A 65 14.48 -7.69 -13.42
N LEU A 66 14.85 -8.96 -13.17
CA LEU A 66 14.92 -9.50 -11.82
C LEU A 66 15.93 -8.74 -10.94
N ALA A 67 17.10 -8.37 -11.46
CA ALA A 67 18.07 -7.57 -10.71
C ALA A 67 17.50 -6.19 -10.34
N LEU A 68 16.71 -5.55 -11.22
CA LEU A 68 16.01 -4.30 -10.91
C LEU A 68 14.92 -4.48 -9.84
N LEU A 69 14.27 -5.65 -9.76
CA LEU A 69 13.35 -5.95 -8.68
C LEU A 69 14.04 -5.95 -7.32
N PHE A 70 15.24 -6.52 -7.20
CA PHE A 70 16.01 -6.44 -5.95
C PHE A 70 16.37 -5.00 -5.58
N GLN A 71 16.68 -4.15 -6.56
CA GLN A 71 16.94 -2.73 -6.31
C GLN A 71 15.72 -1.99 -5.75
N THR A 72 14.52 -2.42 -6.15
CA THR A 72 13.25 -1.76 -5.81
C THR A 72 12.60 -2.33 -4.54
N LEU A 73 12.54 -3.66 -4.42
CA LEU A 73 11.89 -4.38 -3.32
C LEU A 73 12.84 -4.69 -2.16
N GLY A 74 14.15 -4.65 -2.39
CA GLY A 74 15.16 -5.02 -1.41
C GLY A 74 15.42 -6.52 -1.41
N ASP A 75 14.98 -7.19 -0.36
CA ASP A 75 15.20 -8.63 -0.15
C ASP A 75 13.99 -9.46 -0.59
N LEU A 76 14.26 -10.60 -1.23
CA LEU A 76 13.22 -11.53 -1.72
C LEU A 76 13.55 -12.98 -1.38
N ALA A 77 12.56 -13.74 -0.92
CA ALA A 77 12.66 -15.20 -0.80
C ALA A 77 12.51 -15.87 -2.17
N THR A 78 13.04 -17.08 -2.34
CA THR A 78 12.94 -17.82 -3.62
C THR A 78 11.48 -17.99 -4.10
N LEU A 79 10.53 -18.21 -3.19
CA LEU A 79 9.11 -18.30 -3.52
C LEU A 79 8.54 -16.96 -4.00
N GLU A 80 8.92 -15.86 -3.35
CA GLU A 80 8.50 -14.51 -3.74
C GLU A 80 9.07 -14.11 -5.11
N ILE A 81 10.29 -14.56 -5.43
CA ILE A 81 10.86 -14.35 -6.76
C ILE A 81 10.01 -15.06 -7.81
N ALA A 82 9.61 -16.30 -7.55
CA ALA A 82 8.79 -17.08 -8.48
C ALA A 82 7.42 -16.43 -8.77
N GLU A 83 6.81 -15.77 -7.78
CA GLU A 83 5.55 -15.01 -7.95
C GLU A 83 5.69 -13.76 -8.85
N ARG A 84 6.92 -13.30 -9.10
CA ARG A 84 7.24 -12.06 -9.80
C ARG A 84 7.98 -12.29 -11.12
N CYS A 85 8.11 -13.54 -11.55
CA CYS A 85 8.81 -13.93 -12.77
C CYS A 85 7.86 -14.65 -13.73
N THR A 86 8.06 -14.46 -15.03
CA THR A 86 7.25 -15.13 -16.06
C THR A 86 7.60 -16.61 -16.25
N VAL A 87 8.80 -17.01 -15.84
CA VAL A 87 9.34 -18.36 -15.96
C VAL A 87 10.01 -18.77 -14.64
N ASP A 88 10.38 -20.04 -14.50
CA ASP A 88 11.15 -20.53 -13.36
C ASP A 88 12.44 -19.68 -13.16
N PRO A 89 12.59 -18.98 -12.03
CA PRO A 89 13.68 -18.05 -11.81
C PRO A 89 15.01 -18.74 -11.45
N SER A 90 15.04 -20.04 -11.24
CA SER A 90 16.22 -20.79 -10.75
C SER A 90 17.49 -20.51 -11.56
N GLY A 91 17.38 -20.48 -12.90
CA GLY A 91 18.51 -20.15 -13.77
C GLY A 91 18.97 -18.69 -13.68
N TRP A 92 18.05 -17.76 -13.47
CA TRP A 92 18.38 -16.33 -13.30
C TRP A 92 19.00 -16.06 -11.93
N ILE A 93 18.49 -16.68 -10.87
CA ILE A 93 19.07 -16.61 -9.52
C ILE A 93 20.51 -17.13 -9.56
N GLY A 94 20.76 -18.30 -10.16
CA GLY A 94 22.11 -18.84 -10.31
C GLY A 94 23.05 -17.92 -11.09
N LYS A 95 22.58 -17.29 -12.18
CA LYS A 95 23.38 -16.34 -12.96
C LYS A 95 23.71 -15.06 -12.17
N LEU A 96 22.73 -14.50 -11.46
CA LEU A 96 22.93 -13.28 -10.66
C LEU A 96 23.83 -13.54 -9.45
N ALA A 97 23.67 -14.69 -8.79
CA ALA A 97 24.52 -15.11 -7.67
C ALA A 97 25.95 -15.38 -8.14
N GLY A 98 26.12 -16.11 -9.25
CA GLY A 98 27.44 -16.40 -9.84
C GLY A 98 28.19 -15.17 -10.36
N SER A 99 27.47 -14.09 -10.65
CA SER A 99 28.06 -12.78 -11.02
C SER A 99 28.23 -11.83 -9.83
N GLY A 100 27.89 -12.26 -8.61
CA GLY A 100 28.03 -11.46 -7.39
C GLY A 100 27.05 -10.27 -7.32
N ARG A 101 25.93 -10.31 -8.04
CA ARG A 101 24.92 -9.24 -8.02
C ARG A 101 23.87 -9.44 -6.93
N ILE A 102 23.64 -10.68 -6.55
CA ILE A 102 22.80 -11.05 -5.41
C ILE A 102 23.56 -12.01 -4.52
N GLU A 103 23.34 -11.92 -3.22
CA GLU A 103 23.92 -12.84 -2.23
C GLU A 103 22.81 -13.42 -1.35
N PRO A 104 22.92 -14.71 -0.96
CA PRO A 104 22.01 -15.30 0.00
C PRO A 104 22.34 -14.77 1.41
N MET A 105 21.30 -14.44 2.17
CA MET A 105 21.39 -13.96 3.53
C MET A 105 20.26 -14.53 4.38
N GLU A 106 20.57 -14.85 5.64
CA GLU A 106 19.56 -15.20 6.63
C GLU A 106 19.10 -13.93 7.35
N ILE A 107 17.82 -13.59 7.16
CA ILE A 107 17.21 -12.41 7.78
C ILE A 107 16.38 -12.87 8.99
N PRO A 108 16.59 -12.32 10.19
CA PRO A 108 15.74 -12.55 11.35
C PRO A 108 14.31 -12.07 11.10
N THR A 109 13.35 -12.96 11.32
CA THR A 109 11.91 -12.69 11.26
C THR A 109 11.27 -13.12 12.58
N ALA A 110 10.04 -12.69 12.86
CA ALA A 110 9.31 -13.15 14.04
C ALA A 110 9.13 -14.69 14.10
N ARG A 111 9.32 -15.41 12.98
CA ARG A 111 9.23 -16.88 12.89
C ARG A 111 10.59 -17.58 12.91
N GLY A 112 11.68 -16.85 13.07
CA GLY A 112 13.06 -17.34 13.00
C GLY A 112 13.83 -16.79 11.80
N LEU A 113 14.99 -17.38 11.52
CA LEU A 113 15.83 -17.00 10.38
C LEU A 113 15.18 -17.45 9.07
N ALA A 114 14.98 -16.52 8.14
CA ALA A 114 14.45 -16.80 6.82
C ALA A 114 15.56 -16.65 5.76
N PRO A 115 15.76 -17.63 4.86
CA PRO A 115 16.72 -17.53 3.76
C PRO A 115 16.17 -16.62 2.67
N ARG A 116 16.90 -15.55 2.36
CA ARG A 116 16.48 -14.49 1.43
C ARG A 116 17.66 -14.07 0.55
N TRP A 117 17.34 -13.56 -0.64
CA TRP A 117 18.32 -13.01 -1.57
C TRP A 117 18.31 -11.49 -1.46
N VAL A 118 19.50 -10.90 -1.43
CA VAL A 118 19.68 -9.44 -1.33
C VAL A 118 20.62 -8.99 -2.44
N ALA A 119 20.37 -7.82 -3.03
CA ALA A 119 21.32 -7.22 -3.96
C ALA A 119 22.66 -6.94 -3.24
N ALA A 120 23.78 -7.19 -3.92
CA ALA A 120 25.11 -6.98 -3.36
C ALA A 120 25.32 -5.54 -2.88
N ASP A 121 24.73 -4.55 -3.57
CA ASP A 121 24.78 -3.13 -3.22
C ASP A 121 24.17 -2.84 -1.84
N TYR A 122 23.14 -3.60 -1.45
CA TYR A 122 22.45 -3.43 -0.16
C TYR A 122 23.00 -4.33 0.93
N LEU A 123 23.83 -5.30 0.59
CA LEU A 123 24.36 -6.27 1.56
C LEU A 123 25.03 -5.62 2.78
N PRO A 124 25.81 -4.53 2.67
CA PRO A 124 26.37 -3.85 3.84
C PRO A 124 25.27 -3.31 4.78
N GLU A 125 24.20 -2.75 4.23
CA GLU A 125 23.06 -2.22 4.99
C GLU A 125 22.34 -3.35 5.74
N TYR A 126 22.07 -4.48 5.08
CA TYR A 126 21.42 -5.63 5.74
C TYR A 126 22.31 -6.26 6.82
N LYS A 127 23.62 -6.35 6.58
CA LYS A 127 24.58 -6.86 7.57
C LYS A 127 24.61 -5.96 8.81
N ALA A 128 24.66 -4.65 8.64
CA ALA A 128 24.59 -3.69 9.74
C ALA A 128 23.26 -3.81 10.51
N ALA A 129 22.14 -3.99 9.81
CA ALA A 129 20.82 -4.06 10.44
C ALA A 129 20.60 -5.32 11.31
N PHE A 130 21.14 -6.47 10.91
CA PHE A 130 20.78 -7.79 11.46
C PHE A 130 21.94 -8.64 12.01
N VAL A 131 23.14 -8.60 11.42
CA VAL A 131 24.22 -9.55 11.79
C VAL A 131 24.99 -9.08 13.03
N GLU A 132 25.21 -7.78 13.18
CA GLU A 132 26.00 -7.25 14.30
C GLU A 132 25.26 -7.31 15.66
N GLN A 133 23.96 -7.61 15.67
CA GLN A 133 23.22 -7.92 16.90
C GLN A 133 23.56 -9.29 17.51
N GLY A 134 23.93 -10.27 16.69
CA GLY A 134 24.29 -11.62 17.16
C GLY A 134 25.54 -11.64 18.06
N ALA A 135 26.37 -10.60 18.00
CA ALA A 135 27.56 -10.46 18.83
C ALA A 135 27.27 -9.88 20.23
N THR A 136 26.05 -9.42 20.51
CA THR A 136 25.68 -8.80 21.80
C THR A 136 24.48 -9.51 22.45
N SER A 137 24.61 -10.82 22.70
CA SER A 137 23.74 -11.48 23.69
C SER A 137 24.23 -11.17 25.11
N PRO A 138 23.38 -10.66 26.03
CA PRO A 138 23.74 -10.48 27.43
C PRO A 138 23.77 -11.78 28.25
N TYR A 139 23.50 -12.95 27.65
CA TYR A 139 23.41 -14.23 28.35
C TYR A 139 24.19 -15.35 27.64
N GLY A 140 25.33 -15.75 28.25
CA GLY A 140 26.06 -17.03 28.14
C GLY A 140 26.89 -17.25 26.85
N SER A 141 28.18 -17.62 26.87
CA SER A 141 28.98 -18.32 27.89
C SER A 141 30.49 -18.01 27.83
N THR A 142 31.01 -17.67 29.01
CA THR A 142 32.29 -17.98 29.69
C THR A 142 33.46 -18.65 28.93
N GLU A 143 34.63 -17.97 29.05
CA GLU A 143 36.01 -18.46 29.28
C GLU A 143 36.86 -18.99 28.08
N VAL A 144 38.17 -18.69 27.87
CA VAL A 144 39.33 -18.42 28.76
C VAL A 144 40.49 -17.66 28.04
N GLY A 145 41.14 -16.71 28.74
CA GLY A 145 42.60 -16.38 28.73
C GLY A 145 43.20 -15.60 27.54
N ARG A 146 44.15 -14.66 27.68
CA ARG A 146 45.06 -14.26 28.77
C ARG A 146 45.67 -12.87 28.47
N ASP A 147 45.88 -12.11 29.55
CA ASP A 147 46.99 -11.20 29.89
C ASP A 147 47.58 -10.20 28.88
N ALA A 148 47.38 -8.89 29.15
CA ALA A 148 48.48 -7.95 29.44
C ALA A 148 47.93 -6.57 29.88
N ILE A 149 48.46 -6.07 30.99
CA ILE A 149 48.11 -4.80 31.66
C ILE A 149 49.06 -3.69 31.18
N SER A 150 48.54 -2.48 30.88
CA SER A 150 49.12 -1.21 31.35
C SER A 150 48.12 -0.04 31.24
N PRO A 151 48.12 0.93 32.19
CA PRO A 151 47.02 1.87 32.36
C PRO A 151 47.35 3.28 31.85
N THR A 152 46.49 3.82 30.99
CA THR A 152 46.42 5.27 30.75
C THR A 152 45.07 5.76 31.27
N LYS A 153 45.10 6.70 32.22
CA LYS A 153 43.92 7.34 32.79
C LYS A 153 43.33 8.32 31.78
N GLU A 154 42.61 7.81 30.79
CA GLU A 154 41.57 8.56 30.09
C GLU A 154 40.22 8.03 30.54
N ASN A 155 39.27 8.91 30.79
CA ASN A 155 37.97 8.60 31.39
C ASN A 155 37.20 7.59 30.51
N PRO A 156 37.21 6.27 30.81
CA PRO A 156 36.85 5.24 29.82
C PRO A 156 35.37 5.24 29.47
N ARG A 157 34.54 5.86 30.32
CA ARG A 157 33.08 5.87 30.19
C ARG A 157 32.57 6.84 29.13
N ALA A 158 33.21 7.99 28.94
CA ALA A 158 32.74 9.00 27.98
C ALA A 158 33.06 8.61 26.52
N SER A 159 34.26 8.10 26.27
CA SER A 159 34.67 7.57 24.95
C SER A 159 33.87 6.33 24.55
N ALA A 160 33.65 5.40 25.48
CA ALA A 160 32.83 4.21 25.23
C ALA A 160 31.34 4.54 24.98
N GLN A 161 30.78 5.56 25.65
CA GLN A 161 29.38 5.96 25.45
C GLN A 161 29.17 6.67 24.10
N SER A 162 30.12 7.51 23.69
CA SER A 162 30.10 8.16 22.37
C SER A 162 30.24 7.15 21.22
N ALA A 163 31.13 6.17 21.37
CA ALA A 163 31.30 5.11 20.38
C ALA A 163 30.06 4.21 20.28
N LYS A 164 29.47 3.81 21.42
CA LYS A 164 28.20 3.05 21.44
C LYS A 164 27.07 3.83 20.77
N SER A 165 26.90 5.12 21.08
CA SER A 165 25.86 5.95 20.46
C SER A 165 26.01 6.07 18.94
N ALA A 166 27.24 6.21 18.43
CA ALA A 166 27.51 6.26 16.99
C ALA A 166 27.19 4.93 16.30
N VAL A 167 27.53 3.81 16.94
CA VAL A 167 27.23 2.46 16.45
C VAL A 167 25.71 2.19 16.44
N TYR A 168 24.99 2.57 17.50
CA TYR A 168 23.51 2.49 17.52
C TYR A 168 22.85 3.36 16.45
N SER A 169 23.38 4.56 16.16
CA SER A 169 22.89 5.41 15.05
C SER A 169 23.03 4.70 13.71
N SER A 170 24.19 4.09 13.45
CA SER A 170 24.44 3.37 12.20
C SER A 170 23.48 2.19 11.99
N TYR A 171 23.17 1.41 13.03
CA TYR A 171 22.18 0.33 12.93
C TYR A 171 20.77 0.83 12.71
N SER A 172 20.38 1.89 13.42
CA SER A 172 19.09 2.53 13.26
C SER A 172 18.91 3.07 11.85
N GLU A 173 19.94 3.69 11.29
CA GLU A 173 19.95 4.20 9.91
C GLU A 173 19.82 3.07 8.88
N ALA A 174 20.55 1.96 9.06
CA ALA A 174 20.46 0.80 8.18
C ALA A 174 19.05 0.17 8.20
N ARG A 175 18.46 0.01 9.40
CA ARG A 175 17.08 -0.49 9.54
C ARG A 175 16.07 0.46 8.93
N ARG A 176 16.25 1.77 9.13
CA ARG A 176 15.41 2.80 8.53
C ARG A 176 15.44 2.71 7.01
N ALA A 177 16.61 2.53 6.39
CA ALA A 177 16.73 2.38 4.94
C ALA A 177 15.94 1.15 4.42
N ILE A 178 16.06 0.00 5.11
CA ILE A 178 15.32 -1.22 4.77
C ILE A 178 13.81 -1.01 4.94
N LEU A 179 13.39 -0.41 6.06
CA LEU A 179 11.99 -0.11 6.36
C LEU A 179 11.38 0.80 5.30
N LEU A 180 12.04 1.90 4.93
CA LEU A 180 11.55 2.83 3.91
C LEU A 180 11.43 2.18 2.55
N ARG A 181 12.40 1.34 2.16
CA ARG A 181 12.35 0.57 0.91
C ARG A 181 11.14 -0.37 0.88
N TYR A 182 10.89 -1.06 2.00
CA TYR A 182 9.73 -1.94 2.15
C TYR A 182 8.41 -1.16 2.08
N LEU A 183 8.26 -0.09 2.86
CA LEU A 183 7.04 0.72 2.94
C LEU A 183 6.68 1.39 1.61
N ALA A 184 7.69 1.78 0.82
CA ALA A 184 7.48 2.36 -0.50
C ALA A 184 6.74 1.41 -1.47
N GLN A 185 6.73 0.10 -1.19
CA GLN A 185 6.16 -0.92 -2.09
C GLN A 185 5.04 -1.76 -1.47
N ALA A 186 4.89 -1.77 -0.14
CA ALA A 186 4.01 -2.71 0.55
C ALA A 186 2.49 -2.39 0.41
N GLY A 187 2.12 -1.11 0.29
CA GLY A 187 0.73 -0.67 0.45
C GLY A 187 0.33 -0.55 1.93
N PRO A 188 -0.95 -0.69 2.29
CA PRO A 188 -1.40 -0.74 3.69
C PRO A 188 -0.77 -1.90 4.43
N VAL A 189 -0.04 -1.59 5.49
CA VAL A 189 0.63 -2.58 6.34
C VAL A 189 0.44 -2.26 7.82
N THR A 190 0.40 -3.30 8.63
CA THR A 190 0.36 -3.19 10.08
C THR A 190 1.76 -3.40 10.68
N VAL A 191 1.94 -2.99 11.94
CA VAL A 191 3.18 -3.24 12.68
C VAL A 191 3.49 -4.73 12.75
N GLU A 192 2.47 -5.57 12.97
CA GLU A 192 2.60 -7.03 13.01
C GLU A 192 3.09 -7.58 11.67
N THR A 193 2.62 -7.03 10.55
CA THR A 193 3.04 -7.45 9.21
C THR A 193 4.51 -7.13 8.98
N ILE A 194 4.96 -5.94 9.38
CA ILE A 194 6.37 -5.54 9.30
C ILE A 194 7.23 -6.47 10.17
N ARG A 195 6.80 -6.71 11.42
CA ARG A 195 7.53 -7.59 12.36
C ARG A 195 7.57 -9.05 11.93
N ALA A 196 6.52 -9.51 11.25
CA ALA A 196 6.49 -10.85 10.67
C ALA A 196 7.54 -11.01 9.56
N ARG A 197 7.90 -9.93 8.85
CA ARG A 197 8.93 -9.93 7.80
C ARG A 197 10.33 -9.65 8.31
N TYR A 198 10.48 -8.70 9.24
CA TYR A 198 11.76 -8.30 9.82
C TYR A 198 11.63 -8.23 11.34
N ASP A 199 12.51 -8.90 12.08
CA ASP A 199 12.52 -8.86 13.54
C ASP A 199 13.14 -7.55 14.08
N PHE A 200 12.54 -6.42 13.71
CA PHE A 200 12.93 -5.13 14.25
C PHE A 200 12.53 -5.01 15.73
N PRO A 201 13.34 -4.35 16.57
CA PRO A 201 12.95 -4.06 17.95
C PRO A 201 11.66 -3.24 17.98
N ALA A 202 10.67 -3.70 18.76
CA ALA A 202 9.33 -3.11 18.77
C ALA A 202 9.33 -1.62 19.15
N GLU A 203 10.12 -1.24 20.15
CA GLU A 203 10.24 0.16 20.60
C GLU A 203 10.82 1.06 19.50
N TRP A 204 11.85 0.58 18.80
CA TRP A 204 12.45 1.32 17.69
C TRP A 204 11.48 1.46 16.51
N LEU A 205 10.81 0.37 16.13
CA LEU A 205 9.89 0.37 15.00
C LEU A 205 8.72 1.34 15.26
N GLN A 206 8.14 1.31 16.46
CA GLN A 206 7.06 2.22 16.83
C GLN A 206 7.53 3.68 16.77
N ALA A 207 8.67 3.99 17.39
CA ALA A 207 9.22 5.35 17.40
C ALA A 207 9.53 5.87 15.99
N GLU A 208 10.08 5.01 15.10
CA GLU A 208 10.36 5.39 13.72
C GLU A 208 9.06 5.60 12.92
N LEU A 209 8.05 4.73 13.08
CA LEU A 209 6.75 4.92 12.42
C LEU A 209 6.07 6.22 12.89
N ASP A 210 6.06 6.49 14.20
CA ASP A 210 5.51 7.72 14.78
C ASP A 210 6.24 8.95 14.24
N HIS A 211 7.57 8.87 14.11
CA HIS A 211 8.40 9.94 13.54
C HIS A 211 8.08 10.18 12.05
N LEU A 212 7.94 9.11 11.26
CA LEU A 212 7.59 9.22 9.84
C LEU A 212 6.16 9.76 9.62
N VAL A 213 5.22 9.42 10.50
CA VAL A 213 3.86 9.99 10.50
C VAL A 213 3.91 11.48 10.88
N THR A 214 4.67 11.83 11.92
CA THR A 214 4.86 13.23 12.35
C THR A 214 5.47 14.09 11.24
N ASN A 215 6.44 13.54 10.50
CA ASN A 215 7.08 14.20 9.36
C ASN A 215 6.24 14.17 8.07
N ARG A 216 5.04 13.59 8.10
CA ARG A 216 4.10 13.49 6.97
C ARG A 216 4.63 12.65 5.80
N GLU A 217 5.57 11.73 6.05
CA GLU A 217 6.07 10.76 5.08
C GLU A 217 5.14 9.54 4.99
N LEU A 218 4.57 9.13 6.13
CA LEU A 218 3.56 8.07 6.21
C LEU A 218 2.20 8.65 6.59
N ALA A 219 1.15 8.00 6.08
CA ALA A 219 -0.21 8.17 6.57
C ALA A 219 -0.56 6.99 7.50
N HIS A 220 -1.24 7.29 8.59
CA HIS A 220 -1.73 6.33 9.57
C HIS A 220 -3.27 6.31 9.55
N GLY A 221 -3.88 5.13 9.58
CA GLY A 221 -5.34 5.01 9.60
C GLY A 221 -5.82 3.65 9.12
N ARG A 222 -6.99 3.62 8.49
CA ARG A 222 -7.58 2.44 7.87
C ARG A 222 -7.69 2.65 6.37
N PHE A 223 -7.12 1.75 5.59
CA PHE A 223 -7.10 1.82 4.14
C PHE A 223 -7.58 0.53 3.49
N THR A 224 -7.48 -0.60 4.19
CA THR A 224 -8.02 -1.88 3.75
C THR A 224 -9.50 -2.02 4.15
N PRO A 225 -10.42 -2.25 3.19
CA PRO A 225 -11.83 -2.49 3.48
C PRO A 225 -12.04 -3.74 4.34
N GLY A 226 -12.77 -3.61 5.45
CA GLY A 226 -13.07 -4.72 6.36
C GLY A 226 -11.94 -5.09 7.34
N ALA A 227 -10.88 -4.28 7.44
CA ALA A 227 -9.95 -4.37 8.55
C ALA A 227 -10.69 -4.14 9.90
N ALA A 228 -10.24 -4.81 10.96
CA ALA A 228 -10.84 -4.62 12.28
C ALA A 228 -10.66 -3.17 12.74
N GLU A 229 -11.63 -2.64 13.49
CA GLU A 229 -11.65 -1.22 13.87
C GLU A 229 -10.39 -0.79 14.65
N GLU A 230 -9.74 -1.73 15.34
CA GLU A 230 -8.55 -1.53 16.17
C GLU A 230 -7.22 -1.72 15.40
N THR A 231 -7.26 -2.15 14.13
CA THR A 231 -6.05 -2.39 13.35
C THR A 231 -5.56 -1.11 12.69
N ALA A 232 -4.53 -0.50 13.28
CA ALA A 232 -3.79 0.61 12.70
C ALA A 232 -2.96 0.16 11.49
N GLU A 233 -3.22 0.76 10.32
CA GLU A 233 -2.43 0.58 9.12
C GLU A 233 -1.59 1.83 8.80
N PHE A 234 -0.42 1.59 8.25
CA PHE A 234 0.52 2.59 7.76
C PHE A 234 0.65 2.45 6.25
N VAL A 235 0.65 3.58 5.55
CA VAL A 235 0.83 3.64 4.09
C VAL A 235 1.78 4.77 3.74
N ASP A 236 2.74 4.49 2.84
CA ASP A 236 3.55 5.55 2.24
C ASP A 236 2.68 6.59 1.53
N ARG A 237 2.92 7.87 1.77
CA ARG A 237 2.08 8.94 1.24
C ARG A 237 1.98 8.93 -0.28
N ARG A 238 3.07 8.60 -1.00
CA ARG A 238 3.05 8.54 -2.47
C ARG A 238 2.21 7.36 -2.95
N THR A 239 2.25 6.24 -2.24
CA THR A 239 1.40 5.07 -2.50
C THR A 239 -0.07 5.40 -2.26
N LEU A 240 -0.40 6.09 -1.17
CA LEU A 240 -1.76 6.55 -0.90
C LEU A 240 -2.29 7.50 -2.00
N GLU A 241 -1.47 8.44 -2.46
CA GLU A 241 -1.83 9.34 -3.56
C GLU A 241 -2.05 8.58 -4.89
N GLN A 242 -1.29 7.50 -5.15
CA GLN A 242 -1.53 6.62 -6.30
C GLN A 242 -2.88 5.90 -6.20
N MET A 243 -3.21 5.35 -5.02
CA MET A 243 -4.49 4.67 -4.76
C MET A 243 -5.68 5.62 -4.91
N HIS A 244 -5.55 6.84 -4.38
CA HIS A 244 -6.59 7.86 -4.50
C HIS A 244 -6.82 8.27 -5.96
N ARG A 245 -5.75 8.54 -6.72
CA ARG A 245 -5.83 8.87 -8.15
C ARG A 245 -6.46 7.75 -8.96
N ARG A 246 -6.14 6.50 -8.63
CA ARG A 246 -6.73 5.33 -9.29
C ARG A 246 -8.22 5.21 -8.96
N THR A 247 -8.60 5.40 -7.70
CA THR A 247 -10.00 5.45 -7.26
C THR A 247 -10.79 6.51 -8.02
N LEU A 248 -10.27 7.74 -8.13
CA LEU A 248 -10.89 8.80 -8.93
C LEU A 248 -11.01 8.43 -10.40
N THR A 249 -10.04 7.72 -10.96
CA THR A 249 -10.09 7.26 -12.36
C THR A 249 -11.22 6.26 -12.56
N ILE A 250 -11.40 5.32 -11.64
CA ILE A 250 -12.50 4.34 -11.65
C ILE A 250 -13.85 5.07 -11.53
N LEU A 251 -14.00 5.95 -10.54
CA LEU A 251 -15.24 6.72 -10.34
C LEU A 251 -15.60 7.58 -11.56
N ARG A 252 -14.61 8.23 -12.19
CA ARG A 252 -14.83 8.99 -13.42
C ARG A 252 -15.22 8.11 -14.60
N GLN A 253 -14.81 6.85 -14.64
CA GLN A 253 -15.23 5.90 -15.65
C GLN A 253 -16.68 5.46 -15.43
N GLU A 254 -17.11 5.30 -14.18
CA GLU A 254 -18.49 4.97 -13.81
C GLU A 254 -19.48 6.11 -14.13
N VAL A 255 -19.03 7.38 -14.03
CA VAL A 255 -19.86 8.58 -14.25
C VAL A 255 -19.60 9.25 -15.61
N ARG A 256 -19.08 8.52 -16.61
CA ARG A 256 -18.80 9.12 -17.93
C ARG A 256 -20.08 9.67 -18.56
N PRO A 257 -20.06 10.93 -19.06
CA PRO A 257 -21.20 11.49 -19.77
C PRO A 257 -21.49 10.63 -21.00
N VAL A 258 -22.73 10.15 -21.05
CA VAL A 258 -23.23 9.33 -22.14
C VAL A 258 -23.63 10.26 -23.30
N PRO A 259 -23.28 9.95 -24.56
CA PRO A 259 -23.73 10.75 -25.69
C PRO A 259 -25.25 10.93 -25.67
N PHE A 260 -25.73 12.12 -26.04
CA PHE A 260 -27.17 12.43 -26.00
C PHE A 260 -28.03 11.39 -26.74
N THR A 261 -27.51 10.79 -27.82
CA THR A 261 -28.18 9.73 -28.57
C THR A 261 -28.42 8.47 -27.76
N VAL A 262 -27.44 8.06 -26.94
CA VAL A 262 -27.56 6.87 -26.08
C VAL A 262 -28.50 7.16 -24.91
N TYR A 263 -28.46 8.39 -24.36
CA TYR A 263 -29.44 8.81 -23.35
C TYR A 263 -30.86 8.87 -23.92
N ALA A 264 -31.04 9.40 -25.12
CA ALA A 264 -32.33 9.45 -25.80
C ALA A 264 -32.86 8.04 -26.09
N ASP A 265 -32.03 7.13 -26.61
CA ASP A 265 -32.42 5.73 -26.84
C ASP A 265 -32.80 5.03 -25.52
N PHE A 266 -32.02 5.24 -24.45
CA PHE A 266 -32.36 4.77 -23.12
C PHE A 266 -33.72 5.31 -22.66
N LEU A 267 -33.98 6.62 -22.75
CA LEU A 267 -35.26 7.20 -22.35
C LEU A 267 -36.42 6.62 -23.15
N VAL A 268 -36.26 6.45 -24.45
CA VAL A 268 -37.30 5.91 -25.34
C VAL A 268 -37.57 4.44 -25.02
N ARG A 269 -36.55 3.63 -24.70
CA ARG A 269 -36.69 2.25 -24.24
C ARG A 269 -37.30 2.17 -22.83
N TRP A 270 -36.80 2.99 -21.91
CA TRP A 270 -37.24 3.04 -20.52
C TRP A 270 -38.70 3.47 -20.44
N GLN A 271 -39.14 4.46 -21.21
CA GLN A 271 -40.55 4.89 -21.30
C GLN A 271 -41.42 3.97 -22.18
N HIS A 272 -40.89 2.82 -22.63
CA HIS A 272 -41.61 1.85 -23.45
C HIS A 272 -42.10 2.41 -24.81
N LEU A 273 -41.47 3.48 -25.30
CA LEU A 273 -41.75 4.09 -26.61
C LEU A 273 -41.00 3.37 -27.75
N HIS A 274 -39.87 2.72 -27.44
CA HIS A 274 -39.13 1.91 -28.41
C HIS A 274 -39.93 0.66 -28.80
N PRO A 275 -40.00 0.29 -30.10
CA PRO A 275 -40.77 -0.87 -30.56
C PRO A 275 -40.45 -2.19 -29.83
N GLU A 276 -39.18 -2.42 -29.49
CA GLU A 276 -38.74 -3.64 -28.78
C GLU A 276 -39.17 -3.71 -27.31
N THR A 277 -39.42 -2.57 -26.67
CA THR A 277 -39.75 -2.48 -25.24
C THR A 277 -41.21 -2.09 -25.02
N ARG A 278 -42.02 -2.01 -26.07
CA ARG A 278 -43.41 -1.56 -25.99
C ARG A 278 -44.23 -2.59 -25.21
N LEU A 279 -44.80 -2.15 -24.09
CA LEU A 279 -45.63 -3.01 -23.25
C LEU A 279 -46.94 -3.36 -23.96
N SER A 280 -47.39 -4.61 -23.80
CA SER A 280 -48.67 -5.11 -24.30
C SER A 280 -49.33 -6.06 -23.29
N GLY A 281 -50.66 -6.21 -23.37
CA GLY A 281 -51.45 -7.05 -22.47
C GLY A 281 -52.00 -6.32 -21.23
N GLY A 282 -52.81 -7.02 -20.44
CA GLY A 282 -53.62 -6.43 -19.36
C GLY A 282 -52.84 -5.80 -18.19
N GLY A 283 -51.54 -6.12 -18.04
CA GLY A 283 -50.67 -5.55 -16.99
C GLY A 283 -49.91 -4.30 -17.42
N ALA A 284 -49.86 -3.99 -18.72
CA ALA A 284 -49.04 -2.92 -19.28
C ALA A 284 -49.38 -1.54 -18.70
N LEU A 285 -50.68 -1.23 -18.59
CA LEU A 285 -51.15 0.05 -18.05
C LEU A 285 -50.71 0.27 -16.60
N ARG A 286 -50.79 -0.77 -15.76
CA ARG A 286 -50.37 -0.70 -14.36
C ARG A 286 -48.88 -0.41 -14.24
N GLN A 287 -48.06 -1.02 -15.08
CA GLN A 287 -46.61 -0.84 -15.09
C GLN A 287 -46.22 0.58 -15.50
N VAL A 288 -46.86 1.14 -16.54
CA VAL A 288 -46.65 2.54 -16.94
C VAL A 288 -47.06 3.51 -15.84
N ILE A 289 -48.23 3.31 -15.21
CA ILE A 289 -48.69 4.17 -14.10
C ILE A 289 -47.74 4.08 -12.89
N GLN A 290 -47.21 2.90 -12.59
CA GLN A 290 -46.22 2.73 -11.52
C GLN A 290 -44.91 3.48 -11.81
N GLN A 291 -44.47 3.46 -13.07
CA GLN A 291 -43.27 4.15 -13.50
C GLN A 291 -43.43 5.68 -13.51
N LEU A 292 -44.63 6.17 -13.85
CA LEU A 292 -44.98 7.60 -13.81
C LEU A 292 -45.39 8.10 -12.43
N ARG A 293 -45.37 7.23 -11.41
CA ARG A 293 -45.70 7.62 -10.04
C ARG A 293 -44.70 8.70 -9.59
N ALA A 294 -45.23 9.81 -9.06
CA ALA A 294 -44.48 10.99 -8.63
C ALA A 294 -43.83 11.83 -9.76
N ALA A 295 -44.16 11.58 -11.04
CA ALA A 295 -43.78 12.49 -12.11
C ALA A 295 -44.52 13.83 -11.97
N PRO A 296 -43.81 14.98 -11.91
CA PRO A 296 -44.44 16.31 -11.81
C PRO A 296 -45.00 16.74 -13.17
N VAL A 297 -46.10 16.12 -13.58
CA VAL A 297 -46.76 16.40 -14.86
C VAL A 297 -47.98 17.29 -14.59
N VAL A 298 -48.07 18.41 -15.31
CA VAL A 298 -49.17 19.38 -15.20
C VAL A 298 -50.49 18.70 -15.62
N GLY A 299 -51.56 18.88 -14.85
CA GLY A 299 -52.84 18.18 -15.03
C GLY A 299 -53.41 18.18 -16.46
N ARG A 300 -53.19 19.26 -17.23
CA ARG A 300 -53.61 19.34 -18.65
C ARG A 300 -53.01 18.27 -19.57
N ILE A 301 -51.89 17.65 -19.20
CA ILE A 301 -51.24 16.59 -19.99
C ILE A 301 -51.88 15.23 -19.71
N TRP A 302 -52.49 15.02 -18.53
CA TRP A 302 -53.21 13.79 -18.19
C TRP A 302 -54.63 13.72 -18.75
N GLU A 303 -55.22 14.89 -19.05
CA GLU A 303 -56.60 15.02 -19.53
C GLU A 303 -56.73 15.00 -21.06
N ARG A 304 -55.61 14.82 -21.79
CA ARG A 304 -55.56 14.67 -23.25
C ARG A 304 -55.41 13.21 -23.65
#